data_AF-A0A5R2MTV7-F1
#
_entry.id   AF-A0A5R2MTV7-F1
#
_cell.length_a   1.000
_cell.length_b   1.000
_cell.length_c   1.000
_cell.angle_alpha   90.00
_cell.angle_beta   90.00
_cell.angle_gamma   90.00
#
_symmetry.space_group_name_H-M   'P 1'
#
loop_
_entity.id
_entity.type
_entity.pdbx_description
1 polymer ?
#
loop_
_entity_poly.entity_id
_entity_poly.type
_entity_poly.pdbx_seq_one_letter_code
_entity_poly.pdbx_strand_id
1 'polypeptide(L)'
;NVMAACHANGTVHLFPGTVYNYGSPMPAVITEDTPFHPTTEKGRIRCAMEDLFRREAEAGRVRTILLRAGDFFGGTGSGSWFDLVVAAKINKGIYTAPGP
;
A
#
# COMPACT_ATOMS: atom_id res chain seq x y z
N ASN A 1 -16.53 -2.89 -9.94
CA ASN A 1 -15.78 -1.98 -10.85
C ASN A 1 -14.52 -2.65 -11.38
N VAL A 2 -13.37 -2.62 -10.70
CA VAL A 2 -12.11 -3.23 -11.24
C VAL A 2 -12.14 -4.75 -11.28
N MET A 3 -12.54 -5.43 -10.19
CA MET A 3 -12.59 -6.92 -10.18
C MET A 3 -13.53 -7.47 -11.25
N ALA A 4 -14.71 -6.86 -11.40
CA ALA A 4 -15.67 -7.23 -12.44
C ALA A 4 -15.07 -7.02 -13.86
N ALA A 5 -14.36 -5.92 -14.08
CA ALA A 5 -13.70 -5.67 -15.35
C ALA A 5 -12.58 -6.69 -15.62
N CYS A 6 -11.74 -7.00 -14.63
CA CYS A 6 -10.69 -8.02 -14.77
C CYS A 6 -11.28 -9.40 -15.06
N HIS A 7 -12.35 -9.79 -14.36
CA HIS A 7 -13.03 -11.05 -14.59
C HIS A 7 -13.60 -11.14 -16.01
N ALA A 8 -14.34 -10.12 -16.45
CA ALA A 8 -14.96 -10.07 -17.77
C ALA A 8 -13.94 -10.11 -18.92
N ASN A 9 -12.71 -9.64 -18.69
CA ASN A 9 -11.67 -9.54 -19.72
C ASN A 9 -10.55 -10.58 -19.53
N GLY A 10 -10.62 -11.45 -18.52
CA GLY A 10 -9.57 -12.43 -18.22
C GLY A 10 -8.20 -11.82 -17.91
N THR A 11 -8.16 -10.60 -17.35
CA THR A 11 -6.92 -9.87 -17.11
C THR A 11 -6.40 -10.04 -15.68
N VAL A 12 -5.09 -9.81 -15.52
CA VAL A 12 -4.44 -9.79 -14.21
C VAL A 12 -4.67 -8.43 -13.55
N HIS A 13 -5.12 -8.45 -12.30
CA HIS A 13 -5.23 -7.26 -11.47
C HIS A 13 -3.90 -7.03 -10.73
N LEU A 14 -3.21 -5.91 -11.01
CA LEU A 14 -2.06 -5.46 -10.22
C LEU A 14 -2.52 -4.37 -9.25
N PHE A 15 -2.28 -4.58 -7.96
CA PHE A 15 -2.68 -3.65 -6.92
C PHE A 15 -1.51 -3.24 -6.01
N PRO A 16 -1.15 -1.94 -5.97
CA PRO A 16 -0.23 -1.42 -4.96
C PRO A 16 -0.96 -1.31 -3.61
N GLY A 17 -0.71 -2.27 -2.72
CA GLY A 17 -1.21 -2.29 -1.35
C GLY A 17 -0.45 -1.34 -0.41
N THR A 18 -0.87 -1.31 0.86
CA THR A 18 -0.33 -0.39 1.87
C THR A 18 -0.03 -1.11 3.18
N VAL A 19 0.91 -0.60 3.98
CA VAL A 19 1.16 -1.13 5.35
C VAL A 19 0.08 -0.79 6.39
N TYR A 20 -0.98 -0.04 6.03
CA TYR A 20 -2.01 0.39 6.98
C TYR A 20 -2.81 -0.75 7.61
N ASN A 21 -2.77 -1.94 7.00
CA ASN A 21 -3.41 -3.15 7.48
C ASN A 21 -2.92 -3.56 8.86
N TYR A 22 -1.69 -3.18 9.22
CA TYR A 22 -1.05 -3.55 10.49
C TYR A 22 -1.30 -2.55 11.62
N GLY A 23 -1.94 -1.41 11.34
CA GLY A 23 -2.32 -0.42 12.37
C GLY A 23 -1.14 0.31 13.03
N SER A 24 -1.38 0.80 14.24
CA SER A 24 -0.42 1.52 15.08
C SER A 24 -0.67 1.22 16.57
N PRO A 25 0.37 0.91 17.36
CA PRO A 25 1.76 0.78 16.94
C PRO A 25 1.97 -0.46 16.07
N MET A 26 2.86 -0.36 15.10
CA MET A 26 3.19 -1.44 14.16
C MET A 26 4.39 -2.24 14.69
N PRO A 27 4.48 -3.55 14.42
CA PRO A 27 5.69 -4.33 14.71
C PRO A 27 6.92 -3.73 14.00
N ALA A 28 8.09 -3.85 14.62
CA ALA A 28 9.34 -3.37 14.04
C ALA A 28 9.71 -4.09 12.72
N VAL A 29 9.29 -5.36 12.60
CA VAL A 29 9.47 -6.17 11.39
C VAL A 29 8.12 -6.77 11.03
N ILE A 30 7.74 -6.62 9.77
CA ILE A 30 6.54 -7.20 9.17
C ILE A 30 6.98 -8.33 8.25
N THR A 31 6.31 -9.46 8.38
CA THR A 31 6.47 -10.64 7.54
C THR A 31 5.14 -10.98 6.88
N GLU A 32 5.15 -11.94 5.97
CA GLU A 32 3.96 -12.47 5.32
C GLU A 32 2.95 -13.04 6.33
N ASP A 33 3.43 -13.57 7.46
CA ASP A 33 2.62 -14.16 8.53
C ASP A 33 2.16 -13.14 9.58
N THR A 34 2.59 -11.87 9.48
CA THR A 34 2.18 -10.85 10.44
C THR A 34 0.66 -10.60 10.34
N PRO A 35 -0.11 -10.75 11.43
CA PRO A 35 -1.55 -10.58 11.38
C PRO A 35 -1.94 -9.12 11.13
N PHE A 36 -3.06 -8.93 10.43
CA PHE A 36 -3.64 -7.60 10.24
C PHE A 36 -4.33 -7.13 11.53
N HIS A 37 -4.00 -5.92 11.97
CA HIS A 37 -4.56 -5.27 13.14
C HIS A 37 -4.87 -3.79 12.84
N PRO A 38 -5.82 -3.49 11.93
CA PRO A 38 -6.07 -2.12 11.52
C PRO A 38 -6.67 -1.30 12.67
N THR A 39 -5.94 -0.29 13.15
CA THR A 39 -6.40 0.63 14.20
C THR A 39 -7.08 1.89 13.66
N THR A 40 -7.12 2.06 12.33
CA THR A 40 -7.72 3.21 11.66
C THR A 40 -8.79 2.77 10.67
N GLU A 41 -9.72 3.66 10.34
CA GLU A 41 -10.75 3.38 9.34
C GLU A 41 -10.14 3.10 7.96
N LYS A 42 -9.12 3.87 7.58
CA LYS A 42 -8.34 3.62 6.36
C LYS A 42 -7.78 2.20 6.36
N GLY A 43 -7.19 1.74 7.48
CA GLY A 43 -6.69 0.38 7.62
C GLY A 43 -7.78 -0.68 7.44
N ARG A 44 -8.96 -0.50 8.06
CA ARG A 44 -10.09 -1.44 7.91
C ARG A 44 -10.54 -1.58 6.47
N ILE A 45 -10.66 -0.46 5.75
CA ILE A 45 -11.00 -0.44 4.33
C ILE A 45 -9.95 -1.22 3.52
N ARG A 46 -8.65 -1.04 3.80
CA ARG A 46 -7.58 -1.79 3.09
C ARG A 46 -7.67 -3.29 3.35
N CYS A 47 -7.89 -3.71 4.59
CA CYS A 47 -8.11 -5.12 4.90
C CYS A 47 -9.31 -5.71 4.14
N ALA A 48 -10.45 -5.00 4.11
CA ALA A 48 -11.65 -5.45 3.40
C ALA A 48 -11.45 -5.53 1.88
N MET A 49 -10.71 -4.58 1.29
CA MET A 49 -10.34 -4.60 -0.12
C MET A 49 -9.46 -5.82 -0.45
N GLU A 50 -8.44 -6.09 0.35
CA GLU A 50 -7.55 -7.23 0.12
C GLU A 50 -8.24 -8.57 0.35
N ASP A 51 -9.16 -8.65 1.30
CA ASP A 51 -10.02 -9.83 1.48
C ASP A 51 -10.88 -10.10 0.24
N LEU A 52 -11.49 -9.06 -0.33
CA LEU A 52 -12.21 -9.19 -1.61
C LEU A 52 -11.29 -9.73 -2.71
N PHE A 53 -10.08 -9.18 -2.87
CA PHE A 53 -9.16 -9.64 -3.90
C PHE A 53 -8.75 -11.10 -3.71
N ARG A 54 -8.51 -11.51 -2.46
CA ARG A 54 -8.21 -12.90 -2.10
C ARG A 54 -9.37 -13.83 -2.45
N ARG A 55 -10.60 -13.50 -2.05
CA ARG A 55 -11.80 -14.31 -2.35
C ARG A 55 -12.04 -14.47 -3.84
N GLU A 56 -11.84 -13.42 -4.64
CA GLU A 56 -11.96 -13.51 -6.11
C GLU A 56 -10.86 -14.37 -6.74
N ALA A 57 -9.64 -14.33 -6.19
CA ALA A 57 -8.53 -15.18 -6.64
C ALA A 57 -8.75 -16.65 -6.26
N GLU A 58 -9.15 -16.94 -5.03
CA GLU A 58 -9.46 -18.29 -4.54
C GLU A 58 -10.63 -18.93 -5.30
N ALA A 59 -11.62 -18.12 -5.69
CA ALA A 59 -12.70 -18.57 -6.54
C ALA A 59 -12.32 -18.73 -8.02
N GLY A 60 -11.05 -18.49 -8.38
CA GLY A 60 -10.55 -18.60 -9.76
C GLY A 60 -11.08 -17.52 -10.70
N ARG A 61 -11.71 -16.46 -10.19
CA ARG A 61 -12.35 -15.42 -11.02
C ARG A 61 -11.37 -14.37 -11.50
N VAL A 62 -10.43 -13.95 -10.65
CA VAL A 62 -9.46 -12.90 -10.99
C VAL A 62 -8.10 -13.22 -10.38
N ARG A 63 -7.08 -13.34 -11.23
CA ARG A 63 -5.68 -13.41 -10.77
C ARG A 63 -5.24 -12.03 -10.30
N THR A 64 -4.81 -11.93 -9.04
CA THR A 64 -4.33 -10.66 -8.46
C THR A 64 -2.86 -10.76 -8.05
N ILE A 65 -2.08 -9.72 -8.35
CA ILE A 65 -0.75 -9.46 -7.80
C ILE A 65 -0.88 -8.27 -6.87
N LEU A 66 -0.56 -8.47 -5.59
CA LEU A 66 -0.60 -7.41 -4.59
C LEU A 66 0.80 -7.14 -4.06
N LEU A 67 1.28 -5.91 -4.23
CA LEU A 67 2.55 -5.45 -3.67
C LEU A 67 2.24 -4.57 -2.46
N ARG A 68 2.47 -5.07 -1.24
CA ARG A 68 2.27 -4.28 -0.02
C ARG A 68 3.54 -3.49 0.30
N ALA A 69 3.55 -2.22 -0.05
CA ALA A 69 4.67 -1.33 0.22
C ALA A 69 4.36 -0.35 1.36
N GLY A 70 5.40 0.05 2.09
CA GLY A 70 5.41 1.25 2.92
C GLY A 70 5.64 2.50 2.06
N ASP A 71 6.27 3.52 2.63
CA ASP A 71 6.70 4.68 1.86
C ASP A 71 7.85 4.30 0.92
N PHE A 72 7.77 4.76 -0.33
CA PHE A 72 8.79 4.55 -1.36
C PHE A 72 9.16 5.89 -2.01
N PHE A 73 10.43 6.03 -2.39
CA PHE A 73 10.96 7.20 -3.08
C PHE A 73 11.98 6.76 -4.14
N GLY A 74 12.25 7.63 -5.13
CA GLY A 74 13.20 7.38 -6.20
C GLY A 74 12.60 7.49 -7.61
N GLY A 75 13.37 7.07 -8.61
CA GLY A 75 13.05 7.31 -10.03
C GLY A 75 13.45 8.71 -10.50
N THR A 76 13.08 9.06 -11.74
CA THR A 76 13.37 10.37 -12.34
C THR A 76 12.23 11.38 -12.16
N GLY A 77 11.16 11.01 -11.47
CA GLY A 77 10.01 11.86 -11.22
C GLY A 77 10.24 12.86 -10.08
N SER A 78 9.64 14.05 -10.21
CA SER A 78 9.63 15.11 -9.18
C SER A 78 8.18 15.47 -8.82
N GLY A 79 7.99 16.19 -7.72
CA GLY A 79 6.68 16.64 -7.24
C GLY A 79 6.02 15.68 -6.24
N SER A 80 6.75 14.68 -5.77
CA SER A 80 6.31 13.88 -4.63
C SER A 80 6.44 14.70 -3.35
N TRP A 81 5.74 14.27 -2.32
CA TRP A 81 5.88 14.92 -1.02
C TRP A 81 7.27 14.73 -0.40
N PHE A 82 8.00 13.68 -0.78
CA PHE A 82 9.38 13.50 -0.33
C PHE A 82 10.29 14.64 -0.82
N ASP A 83 10.30 14.96 -2.13
CA ASP A 83 11.15 16.03 -2.65
C ASP A 83 10.61 17.43 -2.30
N LEU A 84 9.29 17.61 -2.27
CA LEU A 84 8.68 18.90 -2.00
C LEU A 84 8.69 19.31 -0.52
N VAL A 85 8.75 18.34 0.41
CA VAL A 85 8.66 18.62 1.86
C VAL A 85 9.83 18.03 2.64
N VAL A 86 10.05 16.72 2.55
CA VAL A 86 11.04 16.01 3.38
C VAL A 86 12.47 16.45 3.02
N ALA A 87 12.81 16.42 1.73
CA ALA A 87 14.13 16.72 1.20
C ALA A 87 14.26 18.15 0.64
N ALA A 88 13.23 19.01 0.81
CA ALA A 88 13.15 20.34 0.20
C ALA A 88 14.33 21.26 0.50
N LYS A 89 15.00 21.06 1.65
CA LYS A 89 16.15 21.85 2.11
C LYS A 89 17.38 20.98 2.39
N ILE A 90 17.45 19.79 1.80
CA ILE A 90 18.54 18.85 2.07
C ILE A 90 19.90 19.40 1.62
N ASN A 91 19.92 20.23 0.58
CA ASN A 91 21.12 20.96 0.12
C ASN A 91 21.66 21.98 1.14
N LYS A 92 20.83 22.40 2.11
CA LYS A 92 21.21 23.25 3.25
C LYS A 92 21.49 22.43 4.51
N GLY A 93 21.55 21.10 4.41
CA GLY A 93 21.71 20.19 5.54
C GLY A 93 20.48 20.09 6.44
N ILE A 94 19.29 20.49 5.96
CA ILE A 94 18.05 20.47 6.74
C ILE A 94 17.14 19.36 6.23
N TYR A 95 16.77 18.45 7.13
CA TYR A 95 15.77 17.40 6.92
C TYR A 95 14.45 17.76 7.62
N THR A 96 13.33 17.66 6.91
CA THR A 96 11.99 17.91 7.49
C THR A 96 11.30 16.58 7.81
N ALA A 97 11.14 16.27 9.10
CA ALA A 97 10.34 15.13 9.53
C ALA A 97 8.84 15.45 9.38
N PRO A 98 8.05 14.62 8.68
CA PRO A 98 6.64 14.92 8.42
C PRO A 98 5.65 14.52 9.53
N GLY A 99 6.16 14.35 10.74
CA GLY A 99 5.43 13.94 11.94
C GLY A 99 6.41 13.92 13.11
N PRO A 100 5.97 13.54 14.31
CA PRO A 100 6.89 13.09 15.33
C PRO A 100 7.73 11.91 14.83
#